data_AF-A0A926TRU9-F1
#
_entry.id   AF-A0A926TRU9-F1
#
_cell.length_a   1.000
_cell.length_b   1.000
_cell.length_c   1.000
_cell.angle_alpha   90.00
_cell.angle_beta   90.00
_cell.angle_gamma   90.00
#
_symmetry.space_group_name_H-M   'P 1'
#
loop_
_entity.id
_entity.type
_entity.pdbx_description
1 polymer ?
#
loop_
_entity_poly.entity_id
_entity_poly.type
_entity_poly.pdbx_seq_one_letter_code
_entity_poly.pdbx_strand_id
1 'polypeptide(L)'
;MLSFQAFFVTCTGLWTTERTYHSTLRGEVERSYTEFRVDPLTAADKQKVLSLSQVNGAAQAPSFDLVTLASDETLCPGFAIAFDTRSEKGEQVSMSLKALFVPDRYLAAPFSDIPPPPLAAQVTTEPAGETIQGFYLRDEGYSEAGAIAGRFTYQPTRQTLEMTTYYRRSCAVDQMRIIAPDLRLRTIVTYQRPEGNVPPSVIDLVGFGVERKQPA
;
A
#
# COMPACT_ATOMS: atom_id res chain seq x y z
N MET A 1 20.96 2.66 -5.12
CA MET A 1 19.49 2.47 -5.21
C MET A 1 19.10 1.39 -4.22
N LEU A 2 17.99 1.55 -3.51
CA LEU A 2 17.54 0.51 -2.59
C LEU A 2 16.97 -0.66 -3.41
N SER A 3 17.28 -1.89 -3.01
CA SER A 3 16.55 -3.06 -3.48
C SER A 3 15.15 -3.06 -2.87
N PHE A 4 14.25 -3.90 -3.40
CA PHE A 4 12.90 -4.06 -2.85
C PHE A 4 12.94 -4.40 -1.36
N GLN A 5 13.73 -5.39 -0.96
CA GLN A 5 13.90 -5.74 0.45
C GLN A 5 14.51 -4.59 1.28
N ALA A 6 15.55 -3.92 0.76
CA ALA A 6 16.21 -2.84 1.47
C ALA A 6 15.27 -1.64 1.71
N PHE A 7 14.39 -1.31 0.76
CA PHE A 7 13.37 -0.27 0.93
C PHE A 7 12.48 -0.57 2.14
N PHE A 8 12.05 -1.82 2.29
CA PHE A 8 11.19 -2.21 3.41
C PHE A 8 11.94 -2.17 4.73
N VAL A 9 13.20 -2.61 4.74
CA VAL A 9 14.07 -2.49 5.93
C VAL A 9 14.26 -1.02 6.30
N THR A 10 14.44 -0.11 5.35
CA THR A 10 14.55 1.34 5.62
C THR A 10 13.29 1.90 6.27
N CYS A 11 12.11 1.39 5.90
CA CYS A 11 10.83 1.82 6.43
C CYS A 11 10.56 1.40 7.89
N THR A 12 11.30 0.45 8.47
CA THR A 12 11.06 -0.01 9.85
C THR A 12 11.41 1.06 10.88
N GLY A 13 10.80 1.03 12.06
CA GLY A 13 11.06 1.96 13.16
C GLY A 13 9.83 2.80 13.54
N LEU A 14 10.06 3.75 14.43
CA LEU A 14 9.05 4.72 14.85
C LEU A 14 9.10 5.94 13.93
N TRP A 15 7.93 6.44 13.55
CA TRP A 15 7.77 7.58 12.65
C TRP A 15 6.67 8.50 13.15
N THR A 16 6.76 9.76 12.77
CA THR A 16 5.68 10.73 12.93
C THR A 16 5.41 11.40 11.59
N THR A 17 4.18 11.86 11.39
CA THR A 17 3.80 12.61 10.19
C THR A 17 2.69 13.60 10.48
N GLU A 18 2.78 14.75 9.85
CA GLU A 18 1.63 15.62 9.62
C GLU A 18 1.16 15.43 8.19
N ARG A 19 -0.13 15.17 8.04
CA ARG A 19 -0.78 15.03 6.74
C ARG A 19 -1.75 16.15 6.52
N THR A 20 -1.82 16.62 5.28
CA THR A 20 -2.86 17.52 4.80
C THR A 20 -3.66 16.82 3.72
N TYR A 21 -4.98 16.85 3.83
CA TYR A 21 -5.92 16.28 2.88
C TYR A 21 -6.78 17.39 2.27
N HIS A 22 -6.90 17.37 0.96
CA HIS A 22 -7.74 18.26 0.17
C HIS A 22 -8.92 17.47 -0.38
N SER A 23 -10.12 17.73 0.13
CA SER A 23 -11.37 17.16 -0.41
C SER A 23 -11.80 17.99 -1.61
N THR A 24 -11.41 17.54 -2.81
CA THR A 24 -11.54 18.30 -4.06
C THR A 24 -12.99 18.60 -4.45
N LEU A 25 -13.94 17.72 -4.10
CA LEU A 25 -15.36 17.90 -4.40
C LEU A 25 -16.08 18.81 -3.38
N ARG A 26 -15.56 18.90 -2.15
CA ARG A 26 -16.14 19.69 -1.06
C ARG A 26 -15.45 21.04 -0.85
N GLY A 27 -14.25 21.22 -1.42
CA GLY A 27 -13.42 22.41 -1.19
C GLY A 27 -12.85 22.49 0.23
N GLU A 28 -12.79 21.37 0.95
CA GLU A 28 -12.33 21.32 2.34
C GLU A 28 -10.85 20.93 2.41
N VAL A 29 -10.16 21.47 3.41
CA VAL A 29 -8.80 21.07 3.77
C VAL A 29 -8.85 20.57 5.20
N GLU A 30 -8.22 19.43 5.46
CA GLU A 30 -8.08 18.85 6.79
C GLU A 30 -6.64 18.47 7.08
N ARG A 31 -6.21 18.64 8.34
CA ARG A 31 -4.90 18.19 8.82
C ARG A 31 -5.03 17.09 9.86
N SER A 32 -4.03 16.21 9.88
CA SER A 32 -3.90 15.21 10.94
C SER A 32 -2.45 15.04 11.36
N TYR A 33 -2.24 14.72 12.64
CA TYR A 33 -0.98 14.24 13.16
C TYR A 33 -1.08 12.74 13.40
N THR A 34 -0.08 11.97 12.97
CA THR A 34 -0.02 10.53 13.17
C THR A 34 1.34 10.11 13.71
N GLU A 35 1.34 9.32 14.77
CA GLU A 35 2.50 8.55 15.22
C GLU A 35 2.29 7.11 14.81
N PHE A 36 3.34 6.45 14.30
CA PHE A 36 3.21 5.07 13.87
C PHE A 36 4.51 4.31 13.94
N ARG A 37 4.40 3.02 14.26
CA ARG A 37 5.50 2.07 14.29
C ARG A 37 5.37 1.11 13.12
N VAL A 38 6.51 0.84 12.47
CA VAL A 38 6.63 -0.12 11.38
C VAL A 38 7.61 -1.20 11.80
N ASP A 39 7.13 -2.43 11.89
CA ASP A 39 7.94 -3.61 12.19
C ASP A 39 7.98 -4.55 10.98
N PRO A 40 9.07 -5.31 10.77
CA PRO A 40 9.11 -6.33 9.74
C PRO A 40 8.13 -7.46 10.06
N LEU A 41 7.54 -8.08 9.03
CA LEU A 41 6.71 -9.27 9.22
C LEU A 41 7.55 -10.49 9.62
N THR A 42 7.06 -11.23 10.61
CA THR A 42 7.59 -12.57 10.93
C THR A 42 7.13 -13.60 9.90
N ALA A 43 7.78 -14.77 9.84
CA ALA A 43 7.35 -15.87 8.98
C ALA A 43 5.89 -16.29 9.26
N ALA A 44 5.50 -16.34 10.54
CA ALA A 44 4.13 -16.64 10.96
C ALA A 44 3.13 -15.58 10.46
N ASP A 45 3.51 -14.29 10.48
CA ASP A 45 2.66 -13.23 9.94
C ASP A 45 2.43 -13.38 8.44
N LYS A 46 3.49 -13.68 7.69
CA LYS A 46 3.40 -13.89 6.24
C LYS A 46 2.45 -15.04 5.92
N GLN A 47 2.61 -16.18 6.61
CA GLN A 47 1.73 -17.34 6.46
C GLN A 47 0.27 -17.01 6.78
N LYS A 48 0.02 -16.23 7.85
CA LYS A 48 -1.32 -15.80 8.22
C LYS A 48 -1.97 -14.89 7.16
N VAL A 49 -1.23 -13.91 6.64
CA VAL A 49 -1.74 -13.00 5.60
C VAL A 49 -2.05 -13.77 4.30
N LEU A 50 -1.18 -14.71 3.93
CA LEU A 50 -1.40 -15.57 2.77
C LEU A 50 -2.64 -16.45 2.93
N SER A 51 -2.82 -17.10 4.09
CA SER A 51 -3.98 -17.97 4.32
C SER A 51 -5.30 -17.21 4.37
N LEU A 52 -5.34 -16.03 5.00
CA LEU A 52 -6.53 -15.16 5.02
C LEU A 52 -6.96 -14.73 3.61
N SER A 53 -5.98 -14.47 2.74
CA SER A 53 -6.22 -14.08 1.35
C SER A 53 -6.84 -15.21 0.52
N GLN A 54 -6.55 -16.47 0.88
CA GLN A 54 -7.12 -17.65 0.22
C GLN A 54 -8.49 -18.04 0.78
N VAL A 55 -8.69 -17.91 2.09
CA VAL A 55 -9.91 -18.38 2.79
C VAL A 55 -11.09 -17.42 2.62
N ASN A 56 -10.85 -16.10 2.63
CA ASN A 56 -11.94 -15.13 2.65
C ASN A 56 -12.64 -14.93 1.31
N GLY A 57 -12.27 -15.70 0.27
CA GLY A 57 -12.92 -15.61 -1.04
C GLY A 57 -13.07 -14.16 -1.51
N ALA A 58 -12.10 -13.29 -1.16
CA ALA A 58 -12.06 -11.95 -1.70
C ALA A 58 -12.13 -12.15 -3.20
N ALA A 59 -13.20 -11.70 -3.84
CA ALA A 59 -13.54 -12.06 -5.22
C ALA A 59 -12.47 -11.66 -6.27
N GLN A 60 -11.32 -11.18 -5.80
CA GLN A 60 -10.18 -10.67 -6.54
C GLN A 60 -8.82 -11.11 -5.95
N ALA A 61 -8.77 -12.15 -5.10
CA ALA A 61 -7.50 -12.67 -4.59
C ALA A 61 -6.86 -13.61 -5.64
N PRO A 62 -5.65 -13.30 -6.15
CA PRO A 62 -4.99 -14.18 -7.11
C PRO A 62 -4.51 -15.47 -6.42
N SER A 63 -4.40 -16.53 -7.22
CA SER A 63 -3.72 -17.76 -6.80
C SER A 63 -2.21 -17.60 -6.92
N PHE A 64 -1.48 -17.97 -5.87
CA PHE A 64 -0.03 -17.89 -5.82
C PHE A 64 0.62 -19.28 -5.79
N ASP A 65 1.78 -19.41 -6.42
CA ASP A 65 2.62 -20.59 -6.31
C ASP A 65 3.30 -20.62 -4.93
N LEU A 66 2.64 -21.31 -3.99
CA LEU A 66 3.11 -21.44 -2.61
C LEU A 66 4.44 -22.19 -2.48
N VAL A 67 4.77 -23.10 -3.41
CA VAL A 67 6.03 -23.85 -3.36
C VAL A 67 7.19 -22.91 -3.66
N THR A 68 7.06 -22.14 -4.75
CA THR A 68 8.06 -21.13 -5.11
C THR A 68 8.15 -20.03 -4.05
N LEU A 69 7.02 -19.56 -3.50
CA LEU A 69 6.99 -18.59 -2.40
C LEU A 69 7.70 -19.07 -1.15
N ALA A 70 7.48 -20.32 -0.73
CA ALA A 70 8.10 -20.89 0.46
C ALA A 70 9.62 -21.02 0.32
N SER A 71 10.11 -21.26 -0.90
CA SER A 71 11.54 -21.32 -1.19
C SER A 71 12.22 -19.95 -1.22
N ASP A 72 11.45 -18.86 -1.28
CA ASP A 72 11.94 -17.51 -1.56
C ASP A 72 11.33 -16.46 -0.62
N GLU A 73 11.17 -16.84 0.64
CA GLU A 73 10.48 -16.05 1.66
C GLU A 73 11.11 -14.67 1.88
N THR A 74 12.40 -14.52 1.55
CA THR A 74 13.15 -13.27 1.68
C THR A 74 12.80 -12.23 0.60
N LEU A 75 12.10 -12.62 -0.47
CA LEU A 75 11.75 -11.73 -1.58
C LEU A 75 10.30 -11.22 -1.57
N CYS A 76 9.50 -11.66 -0.59
CA CYS A 76 8.18 -11.09 -0.30
C CYS A 76 8.26 -10.27 1.01
N PRO A 77 8.69 -9.00 0.93
CA PRO A 77 8.73 -8.13 2.09
C PRO A 77 7.33 -7.71 2.53
N GLY A 78 7.24 -7.18 3.74
CA GLY A 78 6.00 -6.65 4.28
C GLY A 78 6.25 -5.85 5.55
N PHE A 79 5.17 -5.24 6.04
CA PHE A 79 5.19 -4.45 7.26
C PHE A 79 4.04 -4.84 8.18
N ALA A 80 4.30 -4.92 9.48
CA ALA A 80 3.29 -4.68 10.50
C ALA A 80 3.32 -3.19 10.83
N ILE A 81 2.19 -2.50 10.72
CA ILE A 81 2.07 -1.09 11.04
C ILE A 81 1.00 -0.89 12.10
N ALA A 82 1.36 -0.20 13.17
CA ALA A 82 0.44 0.28 14.19
C ALA A 82 0.54 1.81 14.24
N PHE A 83 -0.59 2.50 14.29
CA PHE A 83 -0.63 3.95 14.27
C PHE A 83 -1.72 4.53 15.15
N ASP A 84 -1.48 5.76 15.59
CA ASP A 84 -2.39 6.61 16.35
C ASP A 84 -2.48 7.95 15.61
N THR A 85 -3.67 8.28 15.11
CA THR A 85 -3.93 9.51 14.36
C THR A 85 -4.87 10.42 15.13
N ARG A 86 -4.54 11.71 15.18
CA ARG A 86 -5.41 12.78 15.68
C ARG A 86 -5.67 13.78 14.55
N SER A 87 -6.94 14.00 14.19
CA SER A 87 -7.31 15.06 13.25
C SER A 87 -7.33 16.42 13.94
N GLU A 88 -7.24 17.50 13.16
CA GLU A 88 -7.39 18.87 13.69
C GLU A 88 -8.79 19.14 14.26
N LYS A 89 -9.79 18.31 13.91
CA LYS A 89 -11.14 18.34 14.48
C LYS A 89 -11.24 17.59 15.83
N GLY A 90 -10.13 17.01 16.30
CA GLY A 90 -10.06 16.29 17.58
C GLY A 90 -10.46 14.81 17.50
N GLU A 91 -10.77 14.30 16.31
CA GLU A 91 -11.07 12.87 16.12
C GLU A 91 -9.78 12.05 16.30
N GLN A 92 -9.90 10.89 16.92
CA GLN A 92 -8.79 9.98 17.17
C GLN A 92 -9.09 8.60 16.60
N VAL A 93 -8.11 8.05 15.87
CA VAL A 93 -8.21 6.71 15.29
C VAL A 93 -6.89 5.99 15.53
N SER A 94 -7.01 4.78 16.09
CA SER A 94 -5.89 3.86 16.28
C SER A 94 -6.17 2.57 15.53
N MET A 95 -5.16 2.03 14.86
CA MET A 95 -5.28 0.77 14.12
C MET A 95 -3.94 0.06 14.03
N SER A 96 -3.99 -1.26 13.88
CA SER A 96 -2.84 -2.08 13.51
C SER A 96 -3.22 -2.98 12.35
N LEU A 97 -2.33 -3.12 11.37
CA LEU A 97 -2.51 -4.03 10.24
C LEU A 97 -1.18 -4.60 9.78
N LYS A 98 -1.25 -5.69 9.03
CA LYS A 98 -0.11 -6.33 8.39
C LYS A 98 -0.32 -6.34 6.89
N ALA A 99 0.71 -5.93 6.16
CA ALA A 99 0.70 -5.89 4.71
C ALA A 99 1.87 -6.70 4.14
N LEU A 100 1.58 -7.72 3.33
CA LEU A 100 2.55 -8.56 2.64
C LEU A 100 2.56 -8.22 1.15
N PHE A 101 3.73 -8.04 0.55
CA PHE A 101 3.89 -7.68 -0.85
C PHE A 101 4.44 -8.86 -1.64
N VAL A 102 3.66 -9.34 -2.60
CA VAL A 102 3.92 -10.54 -3.40
C VAL A 102 4.07 -10.16 -4.87
N PRO A 103 5.30 -10.18 -5.42
CA PRO A 103 5.55 -9.91 -6.85
C PRO A 103 4.78 -10.83 -7.81
N ASP A 104 4.45 -10.32 -9.00
CA ASP A 104 3.66 -11.03 -10.02
C ASP A 104 4.32 -12.33 -10.52
N ARG A 105 5.65 -12.45 -10.42
CA ARG A 105 6.37 -13.68 -10.77
C ARG A 105 5.98 -14.90 -9.91
N TYR A 106 5.29 -14.68 -8.79
CA TYR A 106 4.79 -15.76 -7.92
C TYR A 106 3.32 -16.09 -8.16
N LEU A 107 2.68 -15.51 -9.18
CA LEU A 107 1.33 -15.90 -9.58
C LEU A 107 1.33 -17.30 -10.18
N ALA A 108 0.42 -18.15 -9.74
CA ALA A 108 0.25 -19.51 -10.28
C ALA A 108 -0.38 -19.49 -11.68
N ALA A 109 -1.14 -18.44 -12.01
CA ALA A 109 -1.76 -18.22 -13.30
C ALA A 109 -1.92 -16.71 -13.57
N PRO A 110 -1.98 -16.29 -14.84
CA PRO A 110 -2.31 -14.90 -15.19
C PRO A 110 -3.65 -14.49 -14.57
N PHE A 111 -3.66 -13.34 -13.89
CA PHE A 111 -4.85 -12.82 -13.23
C PHE A 111 -5.44 -11.67 -14.08
N SER A 112 -6.61 -11.89 -14.68
CA SER A 112 -7.20 -10.98 -15.67
C SER A 112 -8.22 -9.99 -15.11
N ASP A 113 -8.78 -10.24 -13.93
CA ASP A 113 -9.85 -9.42 -13.33
C ASP A 113 -9.30 -8.25 -12.51
N ILE A 114 -8.28 -7.57 -13.03
CA ILE A 114 -7.74 -6.35 -12.42
C ILE A 114 -8.49 -5.15 -13.01
N PRO A 115 -9.18 -4.34 -12.19
CA PRO A 115 -9.77 -3.09 -12.67
C PRO A 115 -8.68 -2.18 -13.28
N PRO A 116 -8.99 -1.40 -14.32
CA PRO A 116 -8.02 -0.51 -14.92
C PRO A 116 -7.54 0.53 -13.90
N PRO A 117 -6.22 0.77 -13.81
CA PRO A 117 -5.67 1.70 -12.83
C PRO A 117 -6.02 3.15 -13.21
N PRO A 118 -6.27 4.02 -12.21
CA PRO A 118 -6.39 5.45 -12.45
C PRO A 118 -5.06 6.03 -12.95
N LEU A 119 -5.11 7.23 -13.54
CA LEU A 119 -3.93 7.89 -14.13
C LEU A 119 -2.74 8.00 -13.15
N ALA A 120 -3.01 8.27 -11.86
CA ALA A 120 -1.95 8.38 -10.84
C ALA A 120 -1.18 7.08 -10.59
N ALA A 121 -1.75 5.93 -10.96
CA ALA A 121 -1.12 4.61 -10.81
C ALA A 121 -0.55 4.04 -12.12
N GLN A 122 -0.55 4.84 -13.20
CA GLN A 122 0.02 4.44 -14.49
C GLN A 122 1.50 4.80 -14.51
N VAL A 123 2.34 3.79 -14.26
CA VAL A 123 3.80 3.93 -14.25
C VAL A 123 4.38 3.42 -15.57
N THR A 124 5.32 4.16 -16.16
CA THR A 124 6.10 3.70 -17.31
C THR A 124 6.96 2.50 -16.88
N THR A 125 6.75 1.35 -17.52
CA THR A 125 7.49 0.11 -17.24
C THR A 125 8.69 -0.11 -18.17
N GLU A 126 8.98 0.88 -19.02
CA GLU A 126 10.10 0.86 -19.95
C GLU A 126 11.31 1.66 -19.40
N PRO A 127 12.54 1.14 -19.51
CA PRO A 127 12.90 -0.16 -20.08
C PRO A 127 12.45 -1.32 -19.19
N ALA A 128 12.03 -2.43 -19.83
CA ALA A 128 11.58 -3.63 -19.15
C ALA A 128 12.56 -4.07 -18.04
N GLY A 129 12.02 -4.29 -16.83
CA GLY A 129 12.78 -4.84 -15.68
C GLY A 129 13.19 -3.81 -14.61
N GLU A 130 12.92 -2.52 -14.81
CA GLU A 130 13.19 -1.53 -13.75
C GLU A 130 12.15 -1.54 -12.63
N THR A 131 10.91 -1.93 -12.90
CA THR A 131 9.82 -1.92 -11.91
C THR A 131 9.46 -3.31 -11.43
N ILE A 132 9.08 -3.43 -10.15
CA ILE A 132 8.51 -4.67 -9.59
C ILE A 132 7.02 -4.43 -9.35
N GLN A 133 6.18 -5.23 -10.00
CA GLN A 133 4.73 -5.19 -9.83
C GLN A 133 4.25 -6.45 -9.12
N GLY A 134 3.12 -6.33 -8.43
CA GLY A 134 2.57 -7.43 -7.66
C GLY A 134 1.31 -7.07 -6.90
N PHE A 135 0.91 -7.98 -6.03
CA PHE A 135 -0.20 -7.80 -5.11
C PHE A 135 0.32 -7.47 -3.72
N TYR A 136 -0.34 -6.56 -3.02
CA TYR A 136 -0.15 -6.43 -1.59
C TYR A 136 -1.42 -6.87 -0.88
N LEU A 137 -1.23 -7.77 0.08
CA LEU A 137 -2.26 -8.48 0.81
C LEU A 137 -2.29 -7.93 2.22
N ARG A 138 -3.48 -7.63 2.74
CA ARG A 138 -3.65 -7.16 4.11
C ARG A 138 -4.54 -8.10 4.91
N ASP A 139 -4.24 -8.25 6.19
CA ASP A 139 -5.16 -8.90 7.13
C ASP A 139 -6.37 -8.03 7.48
N GLU A 140 -6.20 -6.70 7.47
CA GLU A 140 -7.27 -5.72 7.72
C GLU A 140 -7.25 -4.52 6.75
N GLY A 141 -8.42 -3.95 6.49
CA GLY A 141 -8.62 -2.76 5.67
C GLY A 141 -8.96 -1.50 6.46
N TYR A 142 -8.55 -0.33 5.95
CA TYR A 142 -8.85 0.97 6.57
C TYR A 142 -10.34 1.37 6.52
N SER A 143 -11.05 0.98 5.46
CA SER A 143 -12.42 1.46 5.17
C SER A 143 -13.44 0.33 5.04
N GLU A 144 -12.97 -0.91 4.95
CA GLU A 144 -13.79 -2.11 4.76
C GLU A 144 -13.19 -3.24 5.60
N ALA A 145 -14.05 -3.98 6.30
CA ALA A 145 -13.64 -5.13 7.09
C ALA A 145 -13.24 -6.30 6.19
N GLY A 146 -12.18 -7.01 6.58
CA GLY A 146 -11.71 -8.22 5.91
C GLY A 146 -10.41 -8.05 5.14
N ALA A 147 -9.90 -9.17 4.63
CA ALA A 147 -8.67 -9.21 3.85
C ALA A 147 -8.84 -8.43 2.54
N ILE A 148 -7.91 -7.51 2.27
CA ILE A 148 -7.93 -6.71 1.04
C ILE A 148 -6.68 -7.00 0.22
N ALA A 149 -6.88 -7.39 -1.03
CA ALA A 149 -5.84 -7.43 -2.05
C ALA A 149 -5.85 -6.11 -2.84
N GLY A 150 -4.69 -5.48 -2.97
CA GLY A 150 -4.47 -4.37 -3.88
C GLY A 150 -3.27 -4.64 -4.79
N ARG A 151 -3.01 -3.72 -5.71
CA ARG A 151 -1.85 -3.77 -6.62
C ARG A 151 -0.74 -2.90 -6.07
N PHE A 152 0.51 -3.30 -6.25
CA PHE A 152 1.65 -2.41 -5.99
C PHE A 152 2.57 -2.32 -7.19
N THR A 153 3.29 -1.20 -7.25
CA THR A 153 4.43 -0.99 -8.13
C THR A 153 5.58 -0.41 -7.32
N TYR A 154 6.73 -1.07 -7.33
CA TYR A 154 7.97 -0.54 -6.76
C TYR A 154 8.91 -0.08 -7.87
N GLN A 155 9.41 1.15 -7.73
CA GLN A 155 10.35 1.82 -8.64
C GLN A 155 11.68 2.06 -7.91
N PRO A 156 12.70 1.20 -8.06
CA PRO A 156 13.99 1.31 -7.38
C PRO A 156 14.73 2.62 -7.69
N THR A 157 14.66 3.09 -8.94
CA THR A 157 15.29 4.34 -9.41
C THR A 157 14.75 5.56 -8.67
N ARG A 158 13.45 5.56 -8.35
CA ARG A 158 12.78 6.64 -7.60
C ARG A 158 12.66 6.36 -6.11
N GLN A 159 13.04 5.17 -5.65
CA GLN A 159 12.77 4.66 -4.30
C GLN A 159 11.31 4.88 -3.89
N THR A 160 10.38 4.52 -4.78
CA THR A 160 8.94 4.77 -4.61
C THR A 160 8.19 3.45 -4.62
N LEU A 161 7.37 3.24 -3.59
CA LEU A 161 6.38 2.18 -3.52
C LEU A 161 5.00 2.80 -3.70
N GLU A 162 4.29 2.37 -4.74
CA GLU A 162 2.92 2.74 -5.01
C GLU A 162 1.99 1.58 -4.70
N MET A 163 0.85 1.85 -4.08
CA MET A 163 -0.16 0.88 -3.69
C MET A 163 -1.53 1.37 -4.17
N THR A 164 -2.23 0.56 -4.94
CA THR A 164 -3.58 0.83 -5.40
C THR A 164 -4.56 -0.11 -4.71
N THR A 165 -5.45 0.44 -3.88
CA THR A 165 -6.60 -0.29 -3.33
C THR A 165 -7.85 -0.01 -4.15
N TYR A 166 -8.61 -1.04 -4.48
CA TYR A 166 -9.95 -0.91 -5.02
C TYR A 166 -10.97 -1.25 -3.92
N TYR A 167 -11.61 -0.22 -3.37
CA TYR A 167 -12.74 -0.36 -2.44
C TYR A 167 -14.05 -0.45 -3.22
N ARG A 168 -15.14 -0.77 -2.53
CA ARG A 168 -16.48 -0.83 -3.13
C ARG A 168 -16.91 0.53 -3.71
N ARG A 169 -16.58 1.63 -3.02
CA ARG A 169 -17.03 2.99 -3.37
C ARG A 169 -15.91 3.91 -3.86
N SER A 170 -14.66 3.51 -3.72
CA SER A 170 -13.50 4.33 -4.07
C SER A 170 -12.33 3.52 -4.62
N CYS A 171 -11.39 4.21 -5.24
CA CYS A 171 -10.07 3.66 -5.58
C CYS A 171 -9.02 4.60 -4.99
N ALA A 172 -8.11 4.07 -4.17
CA ALA A 172 -7.06 4.86 -3.53
C ALA A 172 -5.69 4.46 -4.07
N VAL A 173 -4.91 5.44 -4.51
CA VAL A 173 -3.51 5.30 -4.90
C VAL A 173 -2.65 5.97 -3.84
N ASP A 174 -1.82 5.19 -3.17
CA ASP A 174 -0.95 5.62 -2.08
C ASP A 174 0.51 5.39 -2.47
N GLN A 175 1.29 6.47 -2.50
CA GLN A 175 2.68 6.46 -2.89
C GLN A 175 3.54 6.84 -1.71
N MET A 176 4.50 5.98 -1.36
CA MET A 176 5.54 6.25 -0.38
C MET A 176 6.89 6.36 -1.09
N ARG A 177 7.63 7.42 -0.81
CA ARG A 177 8.95 7.65 -1.41
C ARG A 177 9.99 7.98 -0.35
N ILE A 178 11.08 7.21 -0.29
CA ILE A 178 12.24 7.56 0.54
C ILE A 178 12.97 8.72 -0.14
N ILE A 179 13.19 9.81 0.60
CA ILE A 179 13.93 10.99 0.12
C ILE A 179 15.19 11.28 0.96
N ALA A 180 15.27 10.75 2.19
CA ALA A 180 16.47 10.66 3.01
C ALA A 180 16.37 9.44 3.95
N PRO A 181 17.46 8.98 4.60
CA PRO A 181 17.43 7.81 5.48
C PRO A 181 16.38 7.85 6.61
N ASP A 182 16.02 9.04 7.06
CA ASP A 182 15.07 9.35 8.13
C ASP A 182 13.82 10.12 7.63
N LEU A 183 13.66 10.28 6.31
CA LEU A 183 12.62 11.12 5.72
C LEU A 183 11.97 10.46 4.53
N ARG A 184 10.65 10.35 4.57
CA ARG A 184 9.85 9.87 3.44
C ARG A 184 8.66 10.77 3.14
N LEU A 185 8.31 10.85 1.86
CA LEU A 185 7.10 11.51 1.40
C LEU A 185 6.00 10.47 1.23
N ARG A 186 4.77 10.82 1.61
CA ARG A 186 3.59 10.03 1.30
C ARG A 186 2.55 10.88 0.61
N THR A 187 2.04 10.42 -0.51
CA THR A 187 0.95 11.05 -1.25
C THR A 187 -0.17 10.06 -1.47
N ILE A 188 -1.41 10.49 -1.28
CA ILE A 188 -2.58 9.66 -1.54
C ILE A 188 -3.51 10.40 -2.50
N VAL A 189 -4.04 9.69 -3.48
CA VAL A 189 -5.11 10.17 -4.36
C VAL A 189 -6.25 9.18 -4.29
N THR A 190 -7.41 9.63 -3.84
CA THR A 190 -8.62 8.82 -3.78
C THR A 190 -9.59 9.29 -4.85
N TYR A 191 -10.07 8.33 -5.64
CA TYR A 191 -11.05 8.50 -6.69
C TYR A 191 -12.39 7.89 -6.27
N GLN A 192 -13.50 8.40 -6.79
CA GLN A 192 -14.77 7.68 -6.76
C GLN A 192 -14.67 6.42 -7.63
N ARG A 193 -15.29 5.32 -7.19
CA ARG A 193 -15.35 4.09 -7.99
C ARG A 193 -16.31 4.30 -9.17
N PRO A 194 -15.86 4.20 -10.43
CA PRO A 194 -16.76 4.32 -11.56
C PRO A 194 -17.66 3.08 -11.70
N GLU A 195 -18.78 3.24 -12.40
CA GLU A 195 -19.58 2.12 -12.86
C GLU A 195 -18.89 1.43 -14.05
N GLY A 196 -18.84 0.09 -14.03
CA GLY A 196 -18.21 -0.70 -15.09
C GLY A 196 -16.68 -0.76 -15.01
N ASN A 197 -16.05 -1.24 -16.09
CA ASN A 197 -14.62 -1.52 -16.16
C ASN A 197 -13.83 -0.39 -16.84
N VAL A 198 -13.98 0.84 -16.33
CA VAL A 198 -13.30 2.04 -16.84
C VAL A 198 -12.33 2.63 -15.80
N PRO A 199 -11.23 3.29 -16.21
CA PRO A 199 -10.30 3.93 -15.27
C PRO A 199 -11.01 4.97 -14.39
N PRO A 200 -10.81 4.97 -13.06
CA PRO A 200 -11.32 6.04 -12.19
C PRO A 200 -10.75 7.40 -12.58
N SER A 201 -11.61 8.42 -12.69
CA SER A 201 -11.24 9.77 -13.14
C SER A 201 -11.71 10.89 -12.21
N VAL A 202 -12.77 10.67 -11.44
CA VAL A 202 -13.28 11.66 -10.47
C VAL A 202 -12.48 11.57 -9.19
N ILE A 203 -11.60 12.54 -8.96
CA ILE A 203 -10.83 12.66 -7.71
C ILE A 203 -11.77 13.18 -6.62
N ASP A 204 -11.75 12.51 -5.47
CA ASP A 204 -12.47 12.93 -4.26
C ASP A 204 -11.51 13.62 -3.29
N LEU A 205 -10.34 13.01 -3.06
CA LEU A 205 -9.37 13.45 -2.07
C LEU A 205 -7.94 13.36 -2.60
N VAL A 206 -7.12 14.37 -2.27
CA VAL A 206 -5.66 14.36 -2.46
C VAL A 206 -5.00 14.64 -1.11
N GLY A 207 -4.09 13.78 -0.68
CA GLY A 207 -3.35 13.93 0.55
C GLY A 207 -1.84 13.98 0.34
N PHE A 208 -1.17 14.72 1.22
CA PHE A 208 0.28 14.81 1.27
C PHE A 208 0.75 14.74 2.72
N GLY A 209 1.84 14.02 2.97
CA GLY A 209 2.50 13.92 4.26
C GLY A 209 4.01 13.83 4.12
N VAL A 210 4.69 14.43 5.08
CA VAL A 210 6.12 14.23 5.31
C VAL A 210 6.24 13.38 6.56
N GLU A 211 6.89 12.23 6.45
CA GLU A 211 7.04 11.28 7.55
C GLU A 211 8.51 11.25 8.00
N ARG A 212 8.74 11.52 9.29
CA ARG A 212 10.06 11.62 9.92
C ARG A 212 10.28 10.45 10.85
N LYS A 213 11.40 9.77 10.66
CA LYS A 213 11.84 8.69 11.53
C LYS A 213 12.29 9.27 12.87
N GLN A 214 11.83 8.67 13.94
CA GLN A 214 12.22 9.07 15.28
C GLN A 214 13.53 8.37 15.66
N PRO A 215 14.42 9.04 16.42
CA PRO A 215 15.59 8.40 17.00
C PRO A 215 15.15 7.23 17.90
N ALA A 216 15.96 6.17 17.91
CA ALA A 216 15.76 4.99 18.73
C ALA A 216 15.98 5.27 20.23
#